data_AF-A0A520Q411-F1
#
_entry.id   AF-A0A520Q411-F1
#
_cell.length_a   1.000
_cell.length_b   1.000
_cell.length_c   1.000
_cell.angle_alpha   90.00
_cell.angle_beta   90.00
_cell.angle_gamma   90.00
#
_symmetry.space_group_name_H-M   'P 1'
#
loop_
_entity.id
_entity.type
_entity.pdbx_description
1 polymer ?
#
loop_
_entity_poly.entity_id
_entity_poly.type
_entity_poly.pdbx_seq_one_letter_code
_entity_poly.pdbx_strand_id
1 'polypeptide(L)'
;MDDPVDVAWREVEADWASERAHKKFLTLCASLDRLAEAGKRYRAVKDSDPDRAEVASEQIDRLLGLAMQNLQVLKSEPKTRSGKQVLFLIALGISGALVVTAVMAMLRMM
;
A
#
# COMPACT_ATOMS: atom_id res chain seq x y z
N MET A 1 -5.93 18.43 23.04
CA MET A 1 -6.01 16.98 22.82
C MET A 1 -4.60 16.49 22.58
N ASP A 2 -4.20 15.39 23.23
CA ASP A 2 -2.88 14.80 23.02
C ASP A 2 -2.77 14.28 21.58
N ASP A 3 -1.57 14.38 21.00
CA ASP A 3 -1.29 13.78 19.69
C ASP A 3 -1.43 12.25 19.79
N PRO A 4 -2.23 11.60 18.93
CA PRO A 4 -2.37 10.14 18.94
C PRO A 4 -1.04 9.40 18.79
N VAL A 5 -0.05 9.99 18.11
CA VAL A 5 1.30 9.41 17.98
C VAL A 5 2.02 9.40 19.34
N ASP A 6 1.91 10.48 20.12
CA ASP A 6 2.52 10.56 21.44
C ASP A 6 1.83 9.63 22.45
N VAL A 7 0.51 9.46 22.34
CA VAL A 7 -0.23 8.47 23.13
C VAL A 7 0.26 7.04 22.83
N ALA A 8 0.35 6.68 21.54
CA ALA A 8 0.81 5.35 21.14
C ALA A 8 2.30 5.12 21.49
N TRP A 9 3.13 6.15 21.44
CA TRP A 9 4.53 6.05 21.86
C TRP A 9 4.66 5.79 23.37
N ARG A 10 3.87 6.46 24.21
CA ARG A 10 3.84 6.17 25.65
C ARG A 10 3.46 4.73 25.96
N GLU A 11 2.55 4.13 25.19
CA GLU A 11 2.20 2.72 25.33
C GLU A 11 3.39 1.81 25.01
N VAL A 12 4.19 2.14 24.00
CA VAL A 12 5.44 1.42 23.66
C VAL A 12 6.48 1.58 24.76
N GLU A 13 6.64 2.77 25.31
CA GLU A 13 7.59 3.01 26.41
C GLU A 13 7.19 2.30 27.70
N ALA A 14 5.88 2.21 27.97
CA ALA A 14 5.33 1.51 29.12
C ALA A 14 5.50 -0.01 29.03
N ASP A 15 5.51 -0.57 27.82
CA ASP A 15 5.65 -2.00 27.58
C ASP A 15 6.55 -2.29 26.36
N TRP A 16 7.85 -2.06 26.56
CA TRP A 16 8.86 -2.16 25.49
C TRP A 16 9.07 -3.59 24.96
N ALA A 17 8.75 -4.62 25.74
CA ALA A 17 8.85 -6.00 25.27
C ALA A 17 7.66 -6.40 24.39
N SER A 18 6.60 -5.58 24.37
CA SER A 18 5.37 -5.89 23.65
C SER A 18 5.48 -5.57 22.18
N GLU A 19 5.68 -6.61 21.40
CA GLU A 19 5.62 -6.53 19.93
C GLU A 19 4.28 -5.95 19.45
N ARG A 20 3.19 -6.20 20.20
CA ARG A 20 1.87 -5.64 19.89
C ARG A 20 1.86 -4.11 19.99
N ALA A 21 2.49 -3.54 21.01
CA ALA A 21 2.59 -2.09 21.19
C ALA A 21 3.38 -1.46 20.03
N HIS A 22 4.55 -2.03 19.71
CA HIS A 22 5.38 -1.59 18.59
C HIS A 22 4.64 -1.63 17.25
N LYS A 23 3.94 -2.74 16.96
CA LYS A 23 3.16 -2.90 15.73
C LYS A 23 2.03 -1.87 15.64
N LYS A 24 1.31 -1.63 16.73
CA LYS A 24 0.22 -0.64 16.79
C LYS A 24 0.77 0.77 16.50
N PHE A 25 1.88 1.13 17.13
CA PHE A 25 2.55 2.42 16.91
C PHE A 25 3.01 2.59 15.46
N LEU A 26 3.74 1.62 14.90
CA LEU A 26 4.21 1.69 13.51
C LEU A 26 3.06 1.77 12.50
N THR A 27 1.97 1.02 12.74
CA THR A 27 0.78 1.06 11.89
C THR A 27 0.09 2.42 11.94
N LEU A 28 -0.03 3.03 13.13
CA LEU A 28 -0.56 4.37 13.30
C LEU A 28 0.31 5.43 12.60
N CYS A 29 1.63 5.33 12.75
CA CYS A 29 2.54 6.25 12.05
C CYS A 29 2.46 6.06 10.53
N ALA A 30 2.27 4.84 10.04
CA ALA A 30 2.06 4.59 8.61
C ALA A 30 0.76 5.21 8.10
N SER A 31 -0.35 5.08 8.82
CA SER A 31 -1.65 5.61 8.40
C SER A 31 -1.71 7.14 8.42
N LEU A 32 -0.88 7.78 9.23
CA LEU A 32 -0.76 9.23 9.33
C LEU A 32 0.35 9.83 8.46
N ASP A 33 1.06 9.02 7.65
CA ASP A 33 2.25 9.42 6.88
C ASP A 33 3.37 10.03 7.75
N ARG A 34 3.47 9.58 9.00
CA ARG A 34 4.43 10.04 10.01
C ARG A 34 5.47 8.96 10.36
N LEU A 35 5.84 8.11 9.40
CA LEU A 35 6.88 7.09 9.61
C LEU A 35 8.25 7.70 9.94
N ALA A 36 8.58 8.87 9.39
CA ALA A 36 9.83 9.57 9.72
C ALA A 36 9.96 9.88 11.22
N GLU A 37 8.83 10.17 11.87
CA GLU A 37 8.76 10.44 13.30
C GLU A 37 8.95 9.19 14.16
N ALA A 38 8.41 8.04 13.73
CA ALA A 38 8.69 6.77 14.38
C ALA A 38 10.19 6.42 14.29
N GLY A 39 10.81 6.63 13.13
CA GLY A 39 12.23 6.39 12.92
C GLY A 39 13.12 7.25 13.84
N LYS A 40 12.77 8.53 14.03
CA LYS A 40 13.49 9.42 14.97
C LYS A 40 13.43 8.90 16.41
N ARG A 41 12.24 8.47 16.85
CA ARG A 41 12.03 7.97 18.22
C ARG A 41 12.80 6.69 18.48
N TYR A 42 12.72 5.70 17.58
CA TYR A 42 13.51 4.47 17.72
C TYR A 42 15.02 4.71 17.65
N ARG A 43 15.47 5.63 16.78
CA ARG A 43 16.89 5.98 16.71
C ARG A 43 17.38 6.63 18.01
N ALA A 44 16.58 7.53 18.59
CA ALA A 44 16.90 8.13 19.88
C ALA A 44 17.05 7.05 20.97
N VAL A 45 16.13 6.09 21.05
CA VAL A 45 16.22 4.98 22.02
C VAL A 45 17.46 4.12 21.77
N LYS A 46 17.75 3.79 20.51
CA LYS A 46 18.95 3.02 20.14
C LYS A 46 20.24 3.70 20.58
N ASP A 47 20.30 5.03 20.46
CA ASP A 47 21.48 5.81 20.79
C ASP A 47 21.59 6.08 22.31
N SER A 48 20.46 6.09 23.05
CA SER A 48 20.42 6.40 24.48
C SER A 48 20.41 5.20 25.42
N ASP A 49 19.88 4.05 24.98
CA ASP A 49 19.65 2.87 25.81
C ASP A 49 20.20 1.60 25.11
N PRO A 50 21.40 1.14 25.49
CA PRO A 50 22.03 -0.06 24.92
C PRO A 50 21.20 -1.34 25.10
N ASP A 51 20.45 -1.47 26.20
CA ASP A 51 19.66 -2.66 26.49
C ASP A 51 18.43 -2.75 25.56
N ARG A 52 17.94 -1.60 25.10
CA ARG A 52 16.82 -1.48 24.15
C ARG A 52 17.28 -1.31 22.70
N ALA A 53 18.58 -1.14 22.47
CA ALA A 53 19.13 -0.78 21.17
C ALA A 53 18.90 -1.85 20.10
N GLU A 54 18.96 -3.14 20.48
CA GLU A 54 18.71 -4.26 19.58
C GLU A 54 17.26 -4.23 19.07
N VAL A 55 16.30 -4.18 20.01
CA VAL A 55 14.86 -4.10 19.69
C VAL A 55 14.55 -2.85 18.87
N ALA A 56 15.13 -1.70 19.23
CA ALA A 56 14.97 -0.47 18.46
C ALA A 56 15.50 -0.62 17.03
N SER A 57 16.63 -1.31 16.84
CA SER A 57 17.17 -1.58 15.50
C SER A 57 16.23 -2.46 14.68
N GLU A 58 15.68 -3.52 15.27
CA GLU A 58 14.69 -4.37 14.58
C GLU A 58 13.44 -3.58 14.17
N GLN A 59 12.94 -2.69 15.03
CA GLN A 59 11.79 -1.86 14.68
C GLN A 59 12.11 -0.84 13.59
N ILE A 60 13.34 -0.32 13.52
CA ILE A 60 13.81 0.53 12.41
C ILE A 60 13.80 -0.25 11.09
N ASP A 61 14.25 -1.51 11.09
CA ASP A 61 14.24 -2.35 9.89
C ASP A 61 12.80 -2.67 9.43
N ARG A 62 11.90 -2.95 10.38
CA ARG A 62 10.47 -3.14 10.10
C ARG A 62 9.83 -1.88 9.51
N LEU A 63 10.17 -0.71 10.06
CA LEU A 63 9.71 0.59 9.57
C LEU A 63 10.16 0.82 8.12
N LEU A 64 11.41 0.48 7.79
CA LEU A 64 11.93 0.58 6.43
C LEU A 64 11.15 -0.36 5.49
N GLY A 65 10.89 -1.60 5.92
CA GLY A 65 10.06 -2.55 5.18
C GLY A 65 8.65 -2.01 4.89
N LEU A 66 7.99 -1.38 5.86
CA LEU A 66 6.67 -0.75 5.68
C LEU A 66 6.72 0.43 4.69
N ALA A 67 7.75 1.28 4.80
CA ALA A 67 7.93 2.40 3.86
C ALA A 67 8.14 1.92 2.43
N MET A 68 8.93 0.85 2.23
CA MET A 68 9.15 0.25 0.92
C MET A 68 7.87 -0.38 0.35
N GLN A 69 7.04 -1.02 1.18
CA GLN A 69 5.74 -1.53 0.76
C GLN A 69 4.80 -0.41 0.32
N ASN A 70 4.73 0.69 1.07
CA ASN A 70 3.93 1.86 0.68
C ASN A 70 4.39 2.45 -0.67
N LEU A 71 5.70 2.54 -0.90
CA LEU A 71 6.25 2.96 -2.21
C LEU A 71 5.88 2.01 -3.35
N GLN A 72 5.87 0.69 -3.11
CA GLN A 72 5.45 -0.29 -4.09
C GLN A 72 3.95 -0.19 -4.41
N VAL A 73 3.10 0.03 -3.39
CA VAL A 73 1.66 0.24 -3.58
C VAL A 73 1.40 1.48 -4.45
N LEU A 74 2.11 2.58 -4.19
CA LEU A 74 2.04 3.79 -5.02
C LEU A 74 2.51 3.54 -6.47
N LYS A 75 3.55 2.72 -6.66
CA LYS A 75 4.02 2.33 -8.00
C LYS A 75 3.05 1.39 -8.73
N SER A 76 2.25 0.63 -7.98
CA SER A 76 1.31 -0.36 -8.48
C SER A 76 -0.11 0.16 -8.69
N GLU A 77 -0.31 1.48 -8.71
CA GLU A 77 -1.59 2.08 -9.15
C GLU A 77 -2.02 1.38 -10.45
N PRO A 78 -3.18 0.70 -10.45
CA PRO A 78 -3.50 -0.22 -11.52
C PRO A 78 -3.66 0.61 -12.79
N LYS A 79 -2.86 0.27 -13.80
CA LYS A 79 -3.09 0.70 -15.18
C LYS A 79 -4.52 0.31 -15.51
N THR A 80 -5.45 1.24 -15.34
CA THR A 80 -6.85 1.02 -15.66
C THR A 80 -6.83 0.49 -17.09
N ARG A 81 -7.43 -0.68 -17.32
CA ARG A 81 -7.60 -1.18 -18.69
C ARG A 81 -8.32 -0.07 -19.41
N SER A 82 -7.58 0.64 -20.26
CA SER A 82 -8.03 1.90 -20.86
C SER A 82 -9.41 1.65 -21.45
N GLY A 83 -10.41 2.43 -21.04
CA GLY A 83 -11.78 2.27 -21.54
C GLY A 83 -11.84 2.24 -23.08
N LYS A 84 -10.84 2.82 -23.76
CA LYS A 84 -10.66 2.77 -25.21
C LYS A 84 -10.42 1.35 -25.75
N GLN A 85 -9.70 0.48 -25.02
CA GLN A 85 -9.49 -0.92 -25.44
C GLN A 85 -10.76 -1.75 -25.33
N VAL A 86 -11.54 -1.55 -24.27
CA VAL A 86 -12.85 -2.22 -24.11
C VAL A 86 -13.82 -1.73 -25.19
N LEU A 87 -13.86 -0.42 -25.43
CA LEU A 87 -14.68 0.17 -26.49
C LEU A 87 -14.29 -0.36 -27.88
N PHE A 88 -12.99 -0.49 -28.15
CA PHE A 88 -12.50 -1.03 -29.41
C PHE A 88 -12.90 -2.50 -29.62
N LEU A 89 -12.80 -3.34 -28.60
CA LEU A 89 -13.23 -4.74 -28.66
C LEU A 89 -14.74 -4.88 -28.89
N ILE A 90 -15.55 -4.06 -28.23
CA ILE A 90 -17.01 -4.03 -28.44
C ILE A 90 -17.33 -3.58 -29.88
N ALA A 91 -16.70 -2.51 -30.36
CA ALA A 91 -16.90 -2.01 -31.72
C ALA A 91 -16.51 -3.05 -32.79
N LEU A 92 -15.40 -3.76 -32.58
CA LEU A 92 -14.96 -4.83 -33.47
C LEU A 92 -15.95 -6.00 -33.50
N GLY A 93 -16.48 -6.41 -32.33
CA GLY A 93 -17.48 -7.47 -32.23
C GLY A 93 -18.79 -7.14 -32.95
N ILE A 94 -19.31 -5.93 -32.77
CA ILE A 94 -20.54 -5.46 -33.44
C ILE A 94 -20.32 -5.41 -34.97
N SER A 95 -19.18 -4.87 -35.40
CA SER A 95 -18.86 -4.76 -36.84
C SER A 95 -18.73 -6.14 -37.48
N GLY A 96 -18.06 -7.09 -36.81
CA GLY A 96 -17.95 -8.47 -37.28
C GLY A 96 -19.31 -9.17 -37.38
N ALA A 97 -20.18 -9.02 -36.38
CA ALA A 97 -21.51 -9.60 -36.40
C ALA A 97 -22.36 -9.06 -37.58
N LEU A 98 -22.31 -7.76 -37.85
CA LEU A 98 -23.00 -7.14 -38.98
C LEU A 98 -22.53 -7.70 -40.32
N VAL A 99 -21.22 -7.82 -40.53
CA VAL A 99 -20.65 -8.39 -41.77
C VAL A 99 -21.09 -9.84 -41.95
N VAL A 100 -21.02 -10.66 -40.90
CA VAL A 100 -21.43 -12.07 -40.95
C VAL A 100 -22.91 -12.20 -41.29
N THR A 101 -23.78 -11.38 -40.68
CA THR A 101 -25.21 -11.40 -41.00
C THR A 101 -25.51 -10.96 -42.43
N ALA A 102 -24.80 -9.95 -42.94
CA ALA A 102 -24.96 -9.47 -44.32
C ALA A 102 -24.52 -10.53 -45.34
N VAL A 103 -23.39 -11.19 -45.10
CA VAL A 103 -22.89 -12.28 -45.96
C VAL A 103 -23.84 -13.48 -45.94
N MET A 104 -24.34 -13.87 -44.76
CA MET A 104 -25.33 -14.95 -44.66
C MET A 104 -26.65 -14.61 -45.38
N ALA A 105 -27.11 -13.35 -45.28
CA ALA A 105 -28.32 -12.91 -45.98
C ALA A 105 -28.13 -12.96 -47.50
N MET A 106 -26.96 -12.53 -48.00
CA MET A 106 -26.64 -12.55 -49.43
C MET A 106 -26.56 -13.97 -49.98
N LEU A 107 -25.93 -14.90 -49.24
CA LEU A 107 -25.85 -16.32 -49.62
C LEU A 107 -27.20 -17.04 -49.58
N ARG A 108 -28.18 -16.56 -48.81
CA ARG A 108 -29.56 -17.08 -48.80
C ARG A 108 -30.42 -16.56 -49.95
N MET A 109 -30.03 -15.44 -50.56
CA MET A 109 -30.78 -14.78 -51.63
C MET A 109 -30.31 -15.18 -53.04
N MET A 110 -29.11 -15.78 -53.17
CA MET A 110 -28.64 -16.48 -54.38
C MET A 110 -29.13 -17.93 -54.40
#